data_AF-A0A2L2YIY3-F1
#
_entry.id   AF-A0A2L2YIY3-F1
#
_cell.length_a   1.000
_cell.length_b   1.000
_cell.length_c   1.000
_cell.angle_alpha   90.00
_cell.angle_beta   90.00
_cell.angle_gamma   90.00
#
_symmetry.space_group_name_H-M   'P 1'
#
loop_
_entity.id
_entity.type
_entity.pdbx_description
1 polymer ?
#
loop_
_entity_poly.entity_id
_entity_poly.type
_entity_poly.pdbx_seq_one_letter_code
_entity_poly.pdbx_strand_id
1 'polypeptide(L)'
;DNYSNLKDLDWINIPGVNFIMKYKFSNEGYSILVTNLKEIFGESINEDQVQQRFSLRTHILVPTLCHALLTYQENIALKKRLSQWESKQNLESVSKSIDILLDYKMNLSAFN
;
A
#
# COMPACT_ATOMS: atom_id res chain seq x y z
N ASP A 1 13.54 25.21 -14.99
CA ASP A 1 12.55 24.13 -15.06
C ASP A 1 12.39 23.57 -13.65
N ASN A 2 11.28 23.84 -12.97
CA ASN A 2 11.13 23.56 -11.52
C ASN A 2 11.06 22.05 -11.19
N TYR A 3 10.98 21.19 -12.20
CA TYR A 3 10.83 19.74 -12.07
C TYR A 3 11.94 18.96 -12.79
N SER A 4 13.04 19.62 -13.17
CA SER A 4 14.17 18.97 -13.85
C SER A 4 14.75 17.81 -13.05
N ASN A 5 14.74 17.93 -11.72
CA ASN A 5 15.16 16.91 -10.76
C ASN A 5 14.27 15.64 -10.73
N LEU A 6 13.11 15.66 -11.39
CA LEU A 6 12.19 14.51 -11.51
C LEU A 6 12.27 13.82 -12.88
N LYS A 7 13.02 14.38 -13.83
CA LYS A 7 13.02 13.91 -15.23
C LYS A 7 13.42 12.43 -15.34
N ASP A 8 14.47 12.06 -14.61
CA ASP A 8 15.09 10.73 -14.67
C ASP A 8 14.49 9.72 -13.69
N LEU A 9 13.46 10.10 -12.93
CA LEU A 9 12.79 9.20 -12.00
C LEU A 9 11.68 8.42 -12.70
N ASP A 10 11.39 7.20 -12.26
CA ASP A 10 10.28 6.43 -12.80
C ASP A 10 8.93 6.92 -12.25
N TRP A 11 7.88 6.78 -13.07
CA TRP A 11 6.51 6.96 -12.60
C TRP A 11 6.10 5.76 -11.75
N ILE A 12 5.64 6.02 -10.53
CA ILE A 12 5.12 5.00 -9.63
C ILE A 12 3.59 5.05 -9.57
N ASN A 13 2.95 3.90 -9.46
CA ASN A 13 1.51 3.81 -9.28
C ASN A 13 1.15 4.07 -7.82
N ILE A 14 0.12 4.88 -7.56
CA ILE A 14 -0.38 5.11 -6.20
C ILE A 14 -1.52 4.11 -5.93
N PRO A 15 -1.35 3.15 -5.01
CA PRO A 15 -2.39 2.15 -4.75
C PRO A 15 -3.69 2.81 -4.25
N GLY A 16 -4.82 2.41 -4.83
CA GLY A 16 -6.15 2.88 -4.40
C GLY A 16 -6.64 4.17 -5.07
N VAL A 17 -5.85 4.78 -5.96
CA VAL A 17 -6.28 5.92 -6.77
C VAL A 17 -5.83 5.77 -8.23
N ASN A 18 -6.54 6.38 -9.17
CA ASN A 18 -6.19 6.34 -10.61
C ASN A 18 -5.15 7.41 -10.96
N PHE A 19 -4.05 7.46 -10.22
CA PHE A 19 -2.97 8.41 -10.42
C PHE A 19 -1.61 7.71 -10.39
N ILE A 20 -0.69 8.20 -11.22
CA ILE A 20 0.74 7.86 -11.17
C ILE A 20 1.52 9.10 -10.74
N MET A 21 2.64 8.92 -10.05
CA MET A 21 3.46 10.02 -9.55
C MET A 21 4.97 9.83 -9.75
N LYS A 22 5.69 10.95 -9.88
CA LYS A 22 7.14 11.04 -9.64
C LYS A 22 7.37 11.95 -8.45
N TYR A 23 8.34 11.62 -7.61
CA TYR A 23 8.65 12.46 -6.46
C TYR A 23 10.11 12.37 -6.06
N LYS A 24 10.61 13.45 -5.47
CA LYS A 24 11.93 13.53 -4.86
C LYS A 24 11.85 14.35 -3.59
N PHE A 25 12.26 13.74 -2.48
CA PHE A 25 12.42 14.41 -1.20
C PHE A 25 13.91 14.71 -0.96
N SER A 26 14.18 15.85 -0.34
CA SER A 26 15.53 16.29 0.03
C SER A 26 15.47 17.15 1.29
N ASN A 27 16.64 17.48 1.85
CA ASN A 27 16.71 18.41 2.98
C ASN A 27 16.26 19.83 2.59
N GLU A 28 16.38 20.19 1.30
CA GLU A 28 16.01 21.51 0.78
C GLU A 28 14.52 21.62 0.43
N GLY A 29 13.71 20.58 0.68
CA GLY A 29 12.30 20.51 0.35
C GLY A 29 11.94 19.32 -0.53
N TYR A 30 10.90 19.45 -1.35
CA TYR A 30 10.43 18.36 -2.21
C TYR A 30 9.87 18.83 -3.54
N SER A 31 9.91 17.92 -4.51
CA SER A 31 9.24 18.07 -5.80
C SER A 31 8.39 16.83 -6.08
N ILE A 32 7.14 17.04 -6.50
CA ILE A 32 6.18 15.98 -6.81
C ILE A 32 5.48 16.34 -8.13
N LEU A 33 5.32 15.36 -9.00
CA LEU A 33 4.42 15.39 -10.16
C LEU A 33 3.44 14.24 -10.04
N VAL A 34 2.17 14.49 -10.32
CA VAL A 34 1.07 13.51 -10.27
C VAL A 34 0.24 13.65 -11.54
N THR A 35 -0.17 12.55 -12.16
CA THR A 35 -1.05 12.59 -13.34
C THR A 35 -2.08 11.48 -13.33
N ASN A 36 -3.27 11.79 -13.86
CA ASN A 36 -4.34 10.84 -14.16
C ASN A 36 -4.36 10.46 -15.65
N LEU A 37 -3.25 10.66 -16.37
CA LEU A 37 -3.10 10.48 -17.83
C LEU A 37 -3.85 11.49 -18.71
N LYS A 38 -4.70 12.35 -18.14
CA LYS A 38 -5.35 13.47 -18.84
C LYS A 38 -4.69 14.80 -18.53
N GLU A 39 -4.35 14.98 -17.25
CA GLU A 39 -3.81 16.22 -16.69
C GLU A 39 -2.63 15.90 -15.80
N ILE A 40 -1.71 16.86 -15.68
CA ILE A 40 -0.52 16.76 -14.82
C ILE A 40 -0.60 17.86 -13.79
N PHE A 41 -0.48 17.47 -12.52
CA PHE A 41 -0.40 18.33 -11.37
C PHE A 41 1.02 18.27 -10.82
N GLY A 42 1.59 19.41 -10.46
CA GLY A 42 2.95 19.49 -9.96
C GLY A 42 3.04 20.43 -8.79
N GLU A 43 3.89 20.07 -7.84
CA GLU A 43 4.27 20.94 -6.74
C GLU A 43 5.76 20.78 -6.47
N SER A 44 6.49 21.90 -6.40
CA SER A 44 7.86 21.93 -5.91
C SER A 44 7.97 23.04 -4.89
N ILE A 45 8.36 22.69 -3.68
CA ILE A 45 8.49 23.63 -2.58
C ILE A 45 9.83 23.45 -1.87
N ASN A 46 10.33 24.55 -1.32
CA ASN A 46 11.58 24.58 -0.58
C ASN A 46 11.39 24.31 0.92
N GLU A 47 12.48 24.19 1.65
CA GLU A 47 12.49 23.96 3.10
C GLU A 47 11.67 25.00 3.86
N ASP A 48 11.82 26.29 3.55
CA ASP A 48 11.06 27.36 4.22
C ASP A 48 9.55 27.18 4.06
N GLN A 49 9.09 26.82 2.87
CA GLN A 49 7.68 26.54 2.57
C GLN A 49 7.21 25.25 3.24
N VAL A 50 8.07 24.24 3.35
CA VAL A 50 7.80 23.03 4.13
C VAL A 50 7.61 23.40 5.60
N GLN A 51 8.54 24.13 6.19
CA GLN A 51 8.48 24.59 7.59
C GLN A 51 7.28 25.48 7.83
N GLN A 52 6.95 26.39 6.91
CA GLN A 52 5.75 27.22 6.97
C GLN A 52 4.48 26.35 6.93
N ARG A 53 4.43 25.33 6.08
CA ARG A 53 3.31 24.38 6.08
C ARG A 53 3.23 23.62 7.39
N PHE A 54 4.34 23.17 7.95
CA PHE A 54 4.34 22.45 9.22
C PHE A 54 3.96 23.35 10.41
N SER A 55 4.44 24.59 10.43
CA SER A 55 4.11 25.57 11.47
C SER A 55 2.63 25.99 11.43
N LEU A 56 2.08 26.17 10.22
CA LEU A 56 0.64 26.41 10.00
C LEU A 56 -0.23 25.16 10.28
N ARG A 57 0.34 23.96 10.25
CA ARG A 57 -0.35 22.68 10.49
C ARG A 57 -0.35 22.24 11.95
N THR A 58 -0.19 23.16 12.89
CA THR A 58 -0.49 22.92 14.31
C THR A 58 -1.99 22.73 14.61
N HIS A 59 -2.88 22.66 13.60
CA HIS A 59 -4.26 22.27 13.88
C HIS A 59 -4.98 21.21 13.03
N ILE A 60 -4.65 20.89 11.76
CA ILE A 60 -5.49 19.92 11.01
C ILE A 60 -4.73 18.98 10.05
N LEU A 61 -3.69 19.44 9.35
CA LEU A 61 -3.18 18.68 8.20
C LEU A 61 -1.99 17.74 8.51
N VAL A 62 -1.28 17.90 9.63
CA VAL A 62 -0.34 16.86 10.13
C VAL A 62 -1.10 15.61 10.59
N PRO A 63 -2.18 15.73 11.39
CA PRO A 63 -3.01 14.58 11.73
C PRO A 63 -3.51 13.83 10.51
N THR A 64 -3.98 14.50 9.46
CA THR A 64 -4.55 13.80 8.29
C THR A 64 -3.50 13.03 7.48
N LEU A 65 -2.31 13.58 7.27
CA LEU A 65 -1.24 12.85 6.57
C LEU A 65 -0.66 11.73 7.44
N CYS A 66 -0.42 11.98 8.74
CA CYS A 66 0.02 10.93 9.66
C CYS A 66 -1.04 9.84 9.81
N HIS A 67 -2.32 10.20 9.89
CA HIS A 67 -3.43 9.25 9.96
C HIS A 67 -3.58 8.48 8.65
N ALA A 68 -3.46 9.12 7.48
CA ALA A 68 -3.47 8.41 6.20
C ALA A 68 -2.30 7.41 6.09
N LEU A 69 -1.10 7.80 6.53
CA LEU A 69 0.08 6.91 6.54
C LEU A 69 -0.07 5.76 7.56
N LEU A 70 -0.59 6.03 8.75
CA LEU A 70 -0.84 5.01 9.78
C LEU A 70 -1.94 4.04 9.34
N THR A 71 -3.06 4.56 8.83
CA THR A 71 -4.16 3.75 8.29
C THR A 71 -3.71 2.91 7.09
N TYR A 72 -2.80 3.43 6.27
CA TYR A 72 -2.19 2.66 5.17
C TYR A 72 -1.31 1.53 5.70
N GLN A 73 -0.48 1.78 6.71
CA GLN A 73 0.36 0.75 7.36
C GLN A 73 -0.49 -0.34 8.03
N GLU A 74 -1.57 0.04 8.73
CA GLU A 74 -2.52 -0.89 9.33
C GLU A 74 -3.23 -1.74 8.29
N ASN A 75 -3.63 -1.15 7.16
CA ASN A 75 -4.23 -1.89 6.04
C ASN A 75 -3.27 -2.92 5.44
N ILE A 76 -1.98 -2.57 5.29
CA ILE A 76 -0.96 -3.52 4.83
C ILE A 76 -0.83 -4.69 5.82
N ALA A 77 -0.77 -4.39 7.12
CA ALA A 77 -0.67 -5.41 8.16
C ALA A 77 -1.90 -6.33 8.19
N LEU A 78 -3.09 -5.77 8.02
CA LEU A 78 -4.35 -6.53 7.96
C LEU A 78 -4.43 -7.40 6.72
N LYS A 79 -4.06 -6.90 5.52
CA LYS A 79 -4.00 -7.71 4.29
C LYS A 79 -3.03 -8.87 4.42
N LYS A 80 -1.87 -8.64 5.07
CA LYS A 80 -0.89 -9.71 5.33
C LYS A 80 -1.46 -10.77 6.28
N ARG A 81 -2.15 -10.36 7.35
CA ARG A 81 -2.84 -11.27 8.28
C ARG A 81 -3.97 -12.03 7.60
N LEU A 82 -4.77 -11.37 6.77
CA LEU A 82 -5.86 -11.98 6.01
C LEU A 82 -5.31 -13.08 5.10
N SER A 83 -4.26 -12.78 4.32
CA SER A 83 -3.62 -13.76 3.43
C SER A 83 -3.05 -14.97 4.19
N GLN A 84 -2.47 -14.75 5.38
CA GLN A 84 -2.01 -15.84 6.25
C GLN A 84 -3.17 -16.68 6.78
N TRP A 85 -4.28 -16.05 7.15
CA TRP A 85 -5.48 -16.73 7.63
C TRP A 85 -6.16 -17.53 6.52
N GLU A 86 -6.30 -16.96 5.32
CA GLU A 86 -6.82 -17.63 4.14
C GLU A 86 -5.95 -18.82 3.76
N SER A 87 -4.62 -18.66 3.76
CA SER A 87 -3.69 -19.77 3.51
C SER A 87 -3.83 -20.88 4.55
N LYS A 88 -4.05 -20.52 5.82
CA LYS A 88 -4.23 -21.48 6.91
C LYS A 88 -5.57 -22.21 6.83
N GLN A 89 -6.66 -21.50 6.51
CA GLN A 89 -7.95 -22.14 6.26
C GLN A 89 -7.92 -23.05 5.03
N ASN A 90 -7.20 -22.68 3.97
CA ASN A 90 -7.04 -23.53 2.79
C ASN A 90 -6.26 -24.81 3.14
N LEU A 91 -5.24 -24.71 4.00
CA LEU A 91 -4.53 -25.88 4.51
C LEU A 91 -5.41 -26.78 5.39
N GLU A 92 -6.24 -26.19 6.26
CA GLU A 92 -7.18 -26.95 7.12
C GLU A 92 -8.32 -27.60 6.32
N SER A 93 -8.81 -26.96 5.25
CA SER A 93 -9.84 -27.54 4.38
C SER A 93 -9.29 -28.68 3.52
N VAL A 94 -8.06 -28.54 3.01
CA VAL A 94 -7.35 -29.60 2.28
C VAL A 94 -7.04 -30.77 3.21
N SER A 95 -6.60 -30.52 4.45
CA SER A 95 -6.38 -31.57 5.46
C SER A 95 -7.66 -32.37 5.73
N LYS A 96 -8.79 -31.69 6.00
CA LYS A 96 -10.08 -32.36 6.23
C LYS A 96 -10.55 -33.19 5.04
N SER A 97 -10.30 -32.71 3.83
CA SER A 97 -10.65 -33.43 2.60
C SER A 97 -9.80 -34.69 2.42
N ILE A 98 -8.52 -34.63 2.79
CA ILE A 98 -7.61 -35.78 2.80
C ILE A 98 -8.02 -36.78 3.87
N ASP A 99 -8.38 -36.32 5.07
CA ASP A 99 -8.82 -37.19 6.17
C ASP A 99 -10.09 -37.96 5.79
N ILE A 100 -11.09 -37.29 5.18
CA ILE A 100 -12.32 -37.94 4.68
C ILE A 100 -12.02 -38.98 3.60
N LEU A 101 -11.11 -38.67 2.66
CA LEU A 101 -10.70 -39.62 1.60
C LEU A 101 -9.98 -40.84 2.16
N LEU A 102 -9.13 -40.66 3.18
CA LEU A 102 -8.44 -41.76 3.86
C LEU A 102 -9.44 -42.64 4.63
N ASP A 103 -10.41 -42.03 5.32
CA ASP A 103 -11.44 -42.74 6.07
C ASP A 103 -12.38 -43.54 5.15
N TYR A 104 -12.73 -42.98 3.99
CA TYR A 104 -13.51 -43.69 2.96
C TYR A 104 -12.75 -44.91 2.40
N LYS A 105 -11.44 -44.77 2.19
CA LYS A 105 -10.57 -45.83 1.66
C LYS A 105 -10.37 -46.97 2.68
N MET A 106 -10.25 -46.65 3.97
CA MET A 106 -10.15 -47.63 5.06
C MET A 106 -11.44 -48.42 5.24
N ASN A 107 -12.60 -47.76 5.14
CA ASN A 107 -13.90 -48.44 5.20
C ASN A 107 -14.13 -49.36 3.99
N LEU A 108 -13.70 -48.98 2.79
CA LEU A 108 -13.78 -49.83 1.59
C LEU A 108 -12.91 -51.10 1.71
N SER A 109 -11.76 -51.03 2.38
CA SER A 109 -10.91 -52.21 2.63
C SER A 109 -11.43 -53.14 3.74
N ALA A 110 -12.41 -52.69 4.54
CA ALA A 110 -13.03 -53.51 5.60
C ALA A 110 -14.27 -54.28 5.12
N PHE A 111 -14.74 -54.01 3.89
CA PHE A 111 -15.90 -54.66 3.27
C PHE A 111 -15.54 -55.70 2.18
N ASN A 112 -14.24 -55.94 1.97
CA ASN A 112 -13.69 -57.05 1.16
C ASN A 112 -12.97 -58.05 2.08
#